data_AF-A0A1B1K630-F1
#
_entry.id   AF-A0A1B1K630-F1
#
_cell.length_a   1.000
_cell.length_b   1.000
_cell.length_c   1.000
_cell.angle_alpha   90.00
_cell.angle_beta   90.00
_cell.angle_gamma   90.00
#
_symmetry.space_group_name_H-M   'P 1'
#
loop_
_entity.id
_entity.type
_entity.pdbx_description
1 polymer ?
#
loop_
_entity_poly.entity_id
_entity_poly.type
_entity_poly.pdbx_seq_one_letter_code
_entity_poly.pdbx_strand_id
1 'polypeptide(L)'
;MRMYRDRVREHGGSKVAARRHVGELLGIAPATLRNWIEREEARQAPGTPSATPDASDEVARLRREVAELRRANEILKTASAFFAAAEVDRRLR
;
A
#
# COMPACT_ATOMS: atom_id res chain seq x y z
N MET A 1 -8.60 -11.85 7.95
CA MET A 1 -9.73 -11.88 8.92
C MET A 1 -9.70 -13.08 9.87
N ARG A 2 -9.02 -13.04 11.03
CA ARG A 2 -8.90 -14.23 11.94
C ARG A 2 -10.15 -14.47 12.80
N MET A 3 -10.62 -13.46 13.53
CA MET A 3 -11.80 -13.58 14.44
C MET A 3 -13.07 -14.08 13.73
N TYR A 4 -13.36 -13.62 12.52
CA TYR A 4 -14.48 -14.14 11.72
C TYR A 4 -14.32 -15.63 11.39
N ARG A 5 -13.14 -16.06 10.94
CA ARG A 5 -12.87 -17.46 10.58
C ARG A 5 -12.99 -18.39 11.78
N ASP A 6 -12.47 -17.95 12.93
CA ASP A 6 -12.56 -18.70 14.18
C ASP A 6 -14.03 -18.82 14.63
N ARG A 7 -14.81 -17.74 14.54
CA ARG A 7 -16.25 -17.76 14.87
C ARG A 7 -17.08 -18.67 13.96
N VAL A 8 -16.76 -18.70 12.66
CA VAL A 8 -17.42 -19.61 11.70
C VAL A 8 -17.15 -21.08 12.04
N ARG A 9 -15.95 -21.41 12.55
CA ARG A 9 -15.60 -22.78 12.95
C ARG A 9 -16.30 -23.20 14.24
N GLU A 10 -16.41 -22.30 15.22
CA GLU A 10 -17.05 -22.56 16.52
C GLU A 10 -18.56 -22.80 16.42
N HIS A 11 -19.27 -22.06 15.55
CA HIS A 11 -20.74 -22.07 15.49
C HIS A 11 -21.31 -22.72 14.22
N GLY A 12 -20.65 -23.78 13.74
CA GLY A 12 -21.21 -24.63 12.68
C GLY A 12 -21.37 -23.95 11.32
N GLY A 13 -20.53 -22.96 10.99
CA GLY A 13 -20.43 -22.45 9.62
C GLY A 13 -21.31 -21.24 9.27
N SER A 14 -22.12 -20.72 10.20
CA SER A 14 -23.00 -19.58 9.89
C SER A 14 -22.23 -18.27 9.67
N LYS A 15 -21.92 -17.98 8.40
CA LYS A 15 -21.20 -16.76 7.97
C LYS A 15 -21.95 -15.48 8.39
N VAL A 16 -23.28 -15.49 8.39
CA VAL A 16 -24.11 -14.33 8.75
C VAL A 16 -24.01 -14.03 10.24
N ALA A 17 -24.16 -15.05 11.09
CA ALA A 17 -24.03 -14.89 12.53
C ALA A 17 -22.62 -14.44 12.93
N ALA A 18 -21.59 -15.02 12.30
CA ALA A 18 -20.21 -14.63 12.54
C ALA A 18 -19.93 -13.17 12.18
N ARG A 19 -20.43 -12.68 11.03
CA ARG A 19 -20.28 -11.27 10.62
C ARG A 19 -21.04 -10.32 11.55
N ARG A 20 -22.24 -10.68 12.01
CA ARG A 20 -23.00 -9.87 12.97
C ARG A 20 -22.25 -9.73 14.29
N HIS A 21 -21.82 -10.84 14.86
CA HIS A 21 -21.11 -10.86 16.14
C HIS A 21 -19.77 -10.11 16.08
N VAL A 22 -18.96 -10.35 15.04
CA VAL A 22 -17.69 -9.63 14.86
C VAL A 22 -17.94 -8.15 14.58
N GLY A 23 -19.01 -7.82 13.85
CA GLY A 23 -19.41 -6.45 13.59
C GLY A 23 -19.79 -5.70 14.87
N GLU A 24 -20.57 -6.33 15.75
CA GLU A 24 -20.94 -5.79 17.06
C GLU A 24 -19.70 -5.57 17.95
N LEU A 25 -18.79 -6.55 18.01
CA LEU A 25 -17.58 -6.45 18.83
C LEU A 25 -16.63 -5.33 18.37
N LEU A 26 -16.54 -5.09 17.06
CA LEU A 26 -15.62 -4.12 16.46
C LEU A 26 -16.27 -2.78 16.09
N GLY A 27 -17.58 -2.64 16.28
CA GLY A 27 -18.34 -1.46 15.85
C GLY A 27 -18.40 -1.29 14.32
N ILE A 28 -18.35 -2.39 13.56
CA ILE A 28 -18.31 -2.38 12.08
C ILE A 28 -19.61 -2.97 11.53
N ALA A 29 -20.18 -2.31 10.51
CA ALA A 29 -21.36 -2.82 9.83
C ALA A 29 -21.10 -4.23 9.23
N PRO A 30 -22.00 -5.23 9.44
CA PRO A 30 -21.81 -6.59 8.93
C PRO A 30 -21.65 -6.67 7.40
N ALA A 31 -22.26 -5.73 6.66
CA ALA A 31 -22.10 -5.60 5.20
C ALA A 31 -20.66 -5.24 4.80
N THR A 32 -20.00 -4.37 5.57
CA THR A 32 -18.60 -4.00 5.37
C THR A 32 -17.69 -5.22 5.58
N LEU A 33 -17.93 -5.98 6.65
CA LEU A 33 -17.19 -7.22 6.91
C LEU A 33 -17.38 -8.24 5.77
N ARG A 34 -18.62 -8.40 5.26
CA ARG A 34 -18.90 -9.27 4.10
C ARG A 34 -18.04 -8.87 2.90
N ASN A 35 -18.04 -7.59 2.53
CA ASN A 35 -17.31 -7.10 1.36
C ASN A 35 -15.79 -7.33 1.49
N TRP A 36 -15.23 -7.13 2.69
CA TRP A 36 -13.81 -7.40 2.95
C TRP A 36 -13.47 -8.88 2.88
N ILE A 37 -14.33 -9.74 3.45
CA ILE A 37 -14.15 -11.20 3.39
C ILE A 37 -14.20 -11.69 1.95
N GLU A 38 -15.19 -11.27 1.17
CA GLU A 38 -15.34 -11.68 -0.24
C GLU A 38 -14.16 -11.19 -1.09
N ARG A 39 -13.65 -9.98 -0.83
CA ARG A 39 -12.43 -9.48 -1.49
C ARG A 39 -11.17 -10.27 -1.10
N GLU A 40 -11.04 -10.67 0.17
CA GLU A 40 -9.93 -11.51 0.65
C GLU A 40 -10.01 -12.92 0.04
N GLU A 41 -11.20 -13.52 0.01
CA GLU A 41 -11.46 -14.84 -0.59
C GLU A 41 -11.16 -14.83 -2.10
N ALA A 42 -11.59 -13.79 -2.83
CA ALA A 42 -11.30 -13.63 -4.26
C ALA A 42 -9.79 -13.46 -4.53
N ARG A 43 -9.05 -12.78 -3.65
CA ARG A 43 -7.58 -12.65 -3.76
C ARG A 43 -6.85 -13.98 -3.55
N GLN A 44 -7.42 -14.88 -2.75
CA GLN A 44 -6.82 -16.18 -2.42
C GLN A 44 -7.27 -17.30 -3.38
N ALA A 45 -8.26 -17.06 -4.24
CA ALA A 45 -8.78 -18.06 -5.17
C ALA A 45 -7.75 -18.41 -6.26
N PRO A 46 -7.43 -19.71 -6.48
CA PRO A 46 -6.49 -20.13 -7.51
C PRO A 46 -6.97 -19.67 -8.89
N GLY A 47 -6.09 -19.02 -9.66
CA GLY A 47 -6.40 -18.59 -11.03
C GLY A 47 -7.16 -17.27 -11.15
N THR A 48 -7.43 -16.55 -10.05
CA THR A 48 -7.87 -15.16 -10.16
C THR A 48 -6.66 -14.29 -10.46
N PRO A 49 -6.55 -13.63 -11.64
CA PRO A 49 -5.51 -12.64 -11.84
C PRO A 49 -5.72 -11.58 -10.77
N SER A 50 -4.70 -11.37 -9.93
CA SER A 50 -4.70 -10.27 -8.99
C SER A 50 -5.03 -9.00 -9.78
N ALA A 51 -6.23 -8.45 -9.62
CA ALA A 51 -6.66 -7.22 -10.30
C ALA A 51 -5.81 -6.01 -9.85
N THR A 52 -4.95 -6.20 -8.84
CA THR A 52 -3.76 -5.41 -8.62
C THR A 52 -2.62 -6.00 -9.47
N PRO A 53 -2.18 -5.34 -10.56
CA PRO A 53 -0.87 -5.63 -11.14
C PRO A 53 0.13 -5.68 -10.00
N ASP A 54 1.05 -6.65 -10.01
CA ASP A 54 1.92 -7.00 -8.88
C ASP A 54 2.41 -5.76 -8.13
N ALA A 55 1.65 -5.37 -7.10
CA ALA A 55 1.83 -4.07 -6.46
C ALA A 55 3.21 -4.01 -5.79
N SER A 56 3.81 -5.19 -5.54
CA SER A 56 5.18 -5.33 -5.09
C SER A 56 6.18 -4.88 -6.16
N ASP A 57 6.01 -5.32 -7.41
CA ASP A 57 6.92 -5.00 -8.51
C ASP A 57 6.84 -3.54 -8.92
N GLU A 58 5.63 -2.98 -8.99
CA GLU A 58 5.45 -1.56 -9.26
C GLU A 58 6.03 -0.69 -8.13
N VAL A 59 5.84 -1.08 -6.87
CA VAL A 59 6.45 -0.38 -5.72
C VAL A 59 7.98 -0.50 -5.77
N ALA A 60 8.53 -1.66 -6.15
CA ALA A 60 9.98 -1.84 -6.28
C ALA A 60 10.55 -0.97 -7.41
N ARG A 61 9.88 -0.92 -8.57
CA ARG A 61 10.25 -0.05 -9.70
C ARG A 61 10.23 1.42 -9.29
N LEU A 62 9.13 1.87 -8.69
CA LEU A 62 8.97 3.25 -8.24
C LEU A 62 10.01 3.63 -7.18
N ARG A 63 10.37 2.72 -6.27
CA ARG A 63 11.45 2.97 -5.28
C ARG A 63 12.81 3.17 -5.94
N ARG A 64 13.13 2.40 -6.97
CA ARG A 64 14.38 2.57 -7.74
C ARG A 64 14.41 3.91 -8.46
N GLU A 65 13.32 4.24 -9.16
CA GLU A 65 13.18 5.51 -9.87
C GLU A 65 13.30 6.72 -8.93
N VAL A 66 12.63 6.68 -7.77
CA VAL A 66 12.73 7.75 -6.75
C VAL A 66 14.17 7.87 -6.22
N ALA A 67 14.89 6.77 -6.03
CA ALA A 67 16.28 6.81 -5.58
C ALA A 67 17.20 7.46 -6.63
N GLU A 68 17.03 7.11 -7.90
CA GLU A 68 17.79 7.69 -9.02
C GLU A 68 17.50 9.18 -9.18
N LEU A 69 16.22 9.57 -9.15
CA LEU A 69 15.82 10.98 -9.24
C LEU A 69 16.39 11.81 -8.09
N ARG A 70 16.39 11.28 -6.86
CA ARG A 70 17.02 11.96 -5.72
C ARG A 70 18.51 12.15 -5.91
N ARG A 71 19.22 11.12 -6.39
CA ARG A 71 20.66 11.21 -6.68
C ARG A 71 20.96 12.26 -7.75
N ALA A 72 20.19 12.27 -8.83
CA ALA A 72 20.32 13.28 -9.88
C ALA A 72 20.05 14.69 -9.35
N ASN A 73 19.02 14.85 -8.52
CA ASN A 73 18.67 16.14 -7.93
C ASN A 73 19.79 16.69 -7.02
N GLU A 74 20.45 15.84 -6.24
CA GLU A 74 21.60 16.25 -5.40
C GLU A 74 22.81 16.69 -6.23
N ILE A 75 23.09 16.01 -7.35
CA ILE A 75 24.13 16.44 -8.30
C ILE A 75 23.79 17.81 -8.88
N LEU A 76 22.54 17.99 -9.32
CA LEU A 76 22.08 19.25 -9.91
C LEU A 76 22.14 20.40 -8.90
N LYS A 77 21.68 20.20 -7.67
CA LYS A 77 21.80 21.19 -6.59
C LYS A 77 23.24 21.60 -6.34
N THR A 78 24.14 20.62 -6.27
CA THR A 78 25.57 20.86 -6.04
C THR A 78 26.18 21.68 -7.19
N ALA A 79 25.87 21.30 -8.44
CA ALA A 79 26.32 22.04 -9.62
C ALA A 79 25.77 23.47 -9.64
N SER A 80 24.48 23.65 -9.36
CA SER A 80 23.86 24.98 -9.28
C SER A 80 24.50 25.85 -8.21
N ALA A 81 24.81 25.30 -7.03
CA ALA A 81 25.50 26.02 -5.96
C ALA A 81 26.92 26.45 -6.39
N PHE A 82 27.67 25.56 -7.05
CA PHE A 82 29.00 25.87 -7.57
C PHE A 82 28.97 27.01 -8.60
N PHE A 83 28.05 26.95 -9.56
CA PHE A 83 27.92 28.01 -10.58
C PHE A 83 27.46 29.34 -9.98
N ALA A 84 26.55 29.32 -9.00
CA ALA A 84 26.14 30.52 -8.30
C ALA A 84 27.30 31.19 -7.55
N ALA A 85 28.14 30.41 -6.87
CA ALA A 85 29.31 30.93 -6.17
C ALA A 85 30.34 31.55 -7.14
N ALA A 86 30.61 30.88 -8.27
CA ALA A 86 31.51 31.38 -9.31
C ALA A 86 31.00 32.68 -9.94
N GLU A 87 29.69 32.82 -10.14
CA GLU A 87 29.08 34.04 -10.65
C GLU A 87 29.22 35.21 -9.66
N VAL A 88 29.08 34.94 -8.36
CA VAL A 88 29.30 35.96 -7.32
C VAL A 88 30.77 36.41 -7.31
N ASP A 89 31.73 35.48 -7.36
CA ASP A 89 33.17 35.82 -7.41
C ASP A 89 33.52 36.71 -8.61
N ARG A 90 32.93 36.43 -9.79
CA ARG A 90 33.11 37.28 -10.98
C ARG A 90 32.59 38.69 -10.83
N ARG A 91 31.52 38.91 -10.05
CA ARG A 91 30.91 40.23 -9.85
C ARG A 91 31.62 41.07 -8.79
N LEU A 92 32.39 40.43 -7.90
CA LEU A 92 33.13 41.09 -6.83
C LEU A 92 34.56 41.51 -7.22
N ARG A 93 35.03 41.09 -8.39
CA ARG A 93 36.29 41.53 -9.02
C ARG A 93 36.03 42.65 -10.01
#